data_AF-A0AAV1CW04-F1
#
_entry.id   AF-A0AAV1CW04-F1
#
_cell.length_a   1.000
_cell.length_b   1.000
_cell.length_c   1.000
_cell.angle_alpha   90.00
_cell.angle_beta   90.00
_cell.angle_gamma   90.00
#
_symmetry.space_group_name_H-M   'P 1'
#
loop_
_entity.id
_entity.type
_entity.pdbx_description
1 polymer ?
#
loop_
_entity_poly.entity_id
_entity_poly.type
_entity_poly.pdbx_seq_one_letter_code
_entity_poly.pdbx_strand_id
1 'polypeptide(L)'
;MPEISAHPAGDETLEKLQKIRVKFLRLAHRLGQTPHNDVVSHVLYKLDFAEAEHLNGTNRSKPAVFNFDGDISTAEQLEASSSGQNPLDFSCTILVLGISGVGKSATINSIFDDVKFDTHAFESGTEKVQEAVGTVQGINVRVIDTPGLLPSLSDQCKNETTLKTIRRHMKKTEPDIVLYLDRLDMPSWEFEDMQLLKTVTKVLGPSIWLNAIVVLTHGQFYPPPEEPNSYEMFVTQRSRIVQQAIYYASGHEHFLMNPIALVENHPNCSTNRDGNRVLPNGQVWKTQLLLLCFGSTILGEAKTLSKSLDTSPPPYLPLLLLSSLLERRISPPSPLGPHGDDFSNPWLVKPVTNGSTSRWDHEVDFGGINVEKLFIVTQENIPISFSGQFSKDKKQTHLQMDLVSEIKHWEEGKSTPVSLSGRFSKDIIATHLEMEMASTIQHGEGKSTSLGLDLQSVDNNNIIYTLRSETRFRNWRRNEPLAGLSLTLFDGEVAGGLKFEDKLTLGEKGHQMVVSGGAIVAGNREIACGGTLEATQMSGFLSKLGLCALSCGGDLAVGCNLVSQFIPVGWNSTLNSRVSVNNKGSGQVSVHFKSSQFVPIVVLFAVFPLVRKLLSRFQYMKIIN
;
A
#
# COMPACT_ATOMS: atom_id res chain seq x y z
N MET A 1 -42.51 -24.40 38.11
CA MET A 1 -41.18 -24.56 37.49
C MET A 1 -40.81 -23.21 36.92
N PRO A 2 -39.64 -22.64 37.23
CA PRO A 2 -39.26 -21.34 36.69
C PRO A 2 -38.90 -21.50 35.21
N GLU A 3 -39.38 -20.55 34.39
CA GLU A 3 -39.00 -20.41 32.99
C GLU A 3 -37.49 -20.17 32.89
N ILE A 4 -36.79 -21.11 32.27
CA ILE A 4 -35.41 -20.92 31.84
C ILE A 4 -35.50 -20.05 30.58
N SER A 5 -35.27 -18.74 30.74
CA SER A 5 -35.10 -17.83 29.62
C SER A 5 -33.85 -18.25 28.85
N ALA A 6 -34.03 -18.88 27.69
CA ALA A 6 -32.94 -19.14 26.76
C ALA A 6 -32.44 -17.78 26.23
N HIS A 7 -31.39 -17.24 26.83
CA HIS A 7 -30.64 -16.14 26.24
C HIS A 7 -30.13 -16.60 24.87
N PRO A 8 -30.41 -15.88 23.77
CA PRO A 8 -29.94 -16.27 22.46
C PRO A 8 -28.40 -16.21 22.47
N ALA A 9 -27.74 -17.30 22.08
CA ALA A 9 -26.28 -17.47 22.12
C ALA A 9 -25.46 -16.35 21.44
N GLY A 10 -26.08 -15.52 20.59
CA GLY A 10 -25.46 -14.33 20.00
C GLY A 10 -25.22 -13.18 20.98
N ASP A 11 -26.04 -13.03 22.03
CA ASP A 11 -25.91 -11.96 23.03
C ASP A 11 -24.70 -12.21 23.95
N GLU A 12 -24.43 -13.48 24.29
CA GLU A 12 -23.29 -13.89 25.13
C GLU A 12 -21.94 -13.67 24.43
N THR A 13 -21.85 -13.95 23.12
CA THR A 13 -20.63 -13.73 22.34
C THR A 13 -20.31 -12.24 22.20
N LEU A 14 -21.33 -11.41 21.99
CA LEU A 14 -21.18 -9.95 21.92
C LEU A 14 -20.68 -9.38 23.26
N GLU A 15 -21.26 -9.82 24.38
CA GLU A 15 -20.81 -9.41 25.72
C GLU A 15 -19.35 -9.82 25.99
N LYS A 16 -18.93 -10.98 25.50
CA LYS A 16 -17.53 -11.43 25.61
C LYS A 16 -16.58 -10.58 24.76
N LEU A 17 -16.95 -10.21 23.53
CA LEU A 17 -16.15 -9.32 22.68
C LEU A 17 -16.00 -7.93 23.31
N GLN A 18 -17.07 -7.38 23.88
CA GLN A 18 -17.01 -6.11 24.62
C GLN A 18 -16.07 -6.19 25.83
N LYS A 19 -16.13 -7.30 26.59
CA LYS A 19 -15.18 -7.56 27.69
C LYS A 19 -13.74 -7.66 27.19
N ILE A 20 -13.49 -8.27 26.02
CA ILE A 20 -12.17 -8.33 25.40
C ILE A 20 -11.68 -6.92 25.00
N ARG A 21 -12.56 -6.08 24.43
CA ARG A 21 -12.22 -4.68 24.10
C ARG A 21 -11.81 -3.89 25.33
N VAL A 22 -12.62 -3.94 26.40
CA VAL A 22 -12.30 -3.27 27.68
C VAL A 22 -11.00 -3.84 28.28
N LYS A 23 -10.79 -5.17 28.20
CA LYS A 23 -9.54 -5.81 28.64
C LYS A 23 -8.34 -5.24 27.88
N PHE A 24 -8.42 -5.09 26.55
CA PHE A 24 -7.36 -4.51 25.73
C PHE A 24 -7.09 -3.04 26.04
N LEU A 25 -8.14 -2.24 26.25
CA LEU A 25 -7.99 -0.83 26.67
C LEU A 25 -7.26 -0.71 28.01
N ARG A 26 -7.53 -1.61 28.96
CA ARG A 26 -6.78 -1.66 30.24
C ARG A 26 -5.31 -2.02 30.02
N LEU A 27 -4.99 -2.96 29.11
CA LEU A 27 -3.61 -3.31 28.75
C LEU A 27 -2.88 -2.11 28.12
N ALA A 28 -3.53 -1.40 27.18
CA ALA A 28 -2.98 -0.20 26.56
C ALA A 28 -2.73 0.91 27.60
N HIS A 29 -3.66 1.13 28.53
CA HIS A 29 -3.51 2.10 29.61
C HIS A 29 -2.32 1.76 30.53
N ARG A 30 -2.12 0.49 30.91
CA ARG A 30 -0.95 0.05 31.69
C ARG A 30 0.39 0.24 30.98
N LEU A 31 0.37 0.21 29.64
CA LEU A 31 1.52 0.52 28.80
C LEU A 31 1.69 2.03 28.54
N GLY A 32 0.87 2.89 29.15
CA GLY A 32 0.89 4.34 28.96
C GLY A 32 0.45 4.77 27.55
N GLN A 33 -0.38 3.98 26.87
CA GLN A 33 -0.85 4.22 25.52
C GLN A 33 -2.31 4.65 25.49
N THR A 34 -2.64 5.52 24.54
CA THR A 34 -4.00 6.01 24.29
C THR A 34 -4.65 5.27 23.12
N PRO A 35 -5.98 5.30 22.99
CA PRO A 35 -6.67 4.74 21.84
C PRO A 35 -6.22 5.32 20.48
N HIS A 36 -5.63 6.52 20.47
CA HIS A 36 -5.09 7.18 19.27
C HIS A 36 -3.73 6.63 18.80
N ASN A 37 -3.10 5.71 19.53
CA ASN A 37 -1.92 5.02 19.04
C ASN A 37 -2.30 4.11 17.87
N ASP A 38 -1.51 4.11 16.78
CA ASP A 38 -1.82 3.37 15.55
C ASP A 38 -2.09 1.87 15.78
N VAL A 39 -1.32 1.22 16.64
CA VAL A 39 -1.50 -0.21 16.96
C VAL A 39 -2.75 -0.41 17.81
N VAL A 40 -3.00 0.46 18.78
CA VAL A 40 -4.23 0.39 19.61
C VAL A 40 -5.47 0.58 18.73
N SER A 41 -5.49 1.63 17.90
CA SER A 41 -6.54 1.91 16.94
C SER A 41 -6.79 0.74 15.99
N HIS A 42 -5.72 0.12 15.46
CA HIS A 42 -5.85 -1.02 14.56
C HIS A 42 -6.45 -2.27 15.22
N VAL A 43 -6.04 -2.57 16.45
CA VAL A 43 -6.61 -3.70 17.21
C VAL A 43 -8.07 -3.44 17.56
N LEU A 44 -8.41 -2.23 18.01
CA LEU A 44 -9.79 -1.84 18.32
C LEU A 44 -10.67 -1.93 17.07
N TYR A 45 -10.21 -1.42 15.93
CA TYR A 45 -10.92 -1.53 14.66
C TYR A 45 -11.25 -2.98 14.29
N LYS A 46 -10.31 -3.91 14.48
CA LYS A 46 -10.54 -5.34 14.22
C LYS A 46 -11.55 -5.97 15.18
N LEU A 47 -11.54 -5.58 16.44
CA LEU A 47 -12.55 -6.02 17.41
C LEU A 47 -13.94 -5.46 17.07
N ASP A 48 -14.01 -4.19 16.67
CA ASP A 48 -15.24 -3.51 16.28
C ASP A 48 -15.85 -4.15 15.03
N PHE A 49 -15.01 -4.49 14.04
CA PHE A 49 -15.44 -5.22 12.85
C PHE A 49 -16.04 -6.59 13.20
N ALA A 50 -15.39 -7.34 14.09
CA ALA A 50 -15.90 -8.63 14.56
C ALA A 50 -17.26 -8.50 15.28
N GLU A 51 -17.46 -7.43 16.07
CA GLU A 51 -18.75 -7.15 16.71
C GLU A 51 -19.84 -6.74 15.70
N ALA A 52 -19.50 -5.90 14.71
CA ALA A 52 -20.43 -5.46 13.67
C ALA A 52 -20.99 -6.63 12.86
N GLU A 53 -20.14 -7.58 12.49
CA GLU A 53 -20.54 -8.79 11.76
C GLU A 53 -21.53 -9.65 12.55
N HIS A 54 -21.30 -9.82 13.86
CA HIS A 54 -22.23 -10.54 14.73
C HIS A 54 -23.60 -9.85 14.86
N LEU A 55 -23.62 -8.52 14.83
CA LEU A 55 -24.87 -7.74 14.86
C LEU A 55 -25.63 -7.84 13.54
N ASN A 56 -24.94 -7.79 12.39
CA ASN A 56 -25.55 -7.89 11.06
C ASN A 56 -26.11 -9.29 10.75
N GLY A 57 -25.58 -10.35 11.37
CA GLY A 57 -26.14 -11.70 11.30
C GLY A 57 -27.48 -11.87 12.04
N THR A 58 -27.84 -10.93 12.91
CA THR A 58 -29.17 -10.84 13.53
C THR A 58 -29.97 -9.76 12.81
N ASN A 59 -31.25 -9.99 12.45
CA ASN A 59 -32.13 -9.02 11.78
C ASN A 59 -32.40 -7.74 12.64
N ARG A 60 -31.38 -6.93 12.93
CA ARG A 60 -31.46 -5.68 13.69
C ARG A 60 -30.97 -4.53 12.81
N SER A 61 -31.90 -3.77 12.28
CA SER A 61 -31.71 -2.65 11.35
C SER A 61 -31.18 -1.36 12.03
N LYS A 62 -30.20 -1.46 12.94
CA LYS A 62 -29.57 -0.28 13.54
C LYS A 62 -28.08 -0.23 13.20
N PRO A 63 -27.56 0.88 12.65
CA PRO A 63 -26.12 1.07 12.55
C PRO A 63 -25.53 1.05 13.95
N ALA A 64 -24.54 0.19 14.19
CA ALA A 64 -23.85 0.09 15.47
C ALA A 64 -23.09 1.39 15.73
N VAL A 65 -23.63 2.24 16.60
CA VAL A 65 -22.88 3.35 17.20
C VAL A 65 -22.08 2.73 18.33
N PHE A 66 -20.81 2.43 18.08
CA PHE A 66 -19.90 1.87 19.09
C PHE A 66 -19.68 2.90 20.20
N ASN A 67 -19.93 2.50 21.45
CA ASN A 67 -19.81 3.38 22.62
C ASN A 67 -18.35 3.46 23.10
N PHE A 68 -17.48 3.97 22.24
CA PHE A 68 -16.04 4.01 22.46
C PHE A 68 -15.66 4.75 23.75
N ASP A 69 -16.31 5.89 24.01
CA ASP A 69 -16.10 6.69 25.23
C ASP A 69 -16.56 5.95 26.50
N GLY A 70 -17.60 5.11 26.38
CA GLY A 70 -18.06 4.24 27.47
C GLY A 70 -17.06 3.15 27.81
N ASP A 71 -16.46 2.52 26.81
CA ASP A 71 -15.48 1.44 27.02
C ASP A 71 -14.17 1.97 27.60
N ILE A 72 -13.73 3.16 27.17
CA ILE A 72 -12.56 3.86 27.75
C ILE A 72 -12.81 4.21 29.21
N SER A 73 -13.93 4.89 29.50
CA SER A 73 -14.26 5.30 30.88
C SER A 73 -14.42 4.08 31.81
N THR A 74 -14.97 2.98 31.31
CA THR A 74 -15.05 1.71 32.06
C THR A 74 -13.66 1.15 32.35
N ALA A 75 -12.76 1.15 31.37
CA ALA A 75 -11.37 0.70 31.56
C ALA A 75 -10.62 1.56 32.60
N GLU A 76 -10.75 2.88 32.53
CA GLU A 76 -10.15 3.83 33.47
C GLU A 76 -10.68 3.66 34.90
N GLN A 77 -12.00 3.52 35.06
CA GLN A 77 -12.64 3.28 36.36
C GLN A 77 -12.16 1.96 36.98
N LEU A 78 -12.01 0.91 36.16
CA LEU A 78 -11.50 -0.38 36.62
C LEU A 78 -10.04 -0.30 37.05
N GLU A 79 -9.18 0.46 36.37
CA GLU A 79 -7.79 0.65 36.84
C GLU A 79 -7.71 1.55 38.08
N ALA A 80 -8.53 2.61 38.16
CA ALA A 80 -8.57 3.55 39.29
C ALA A 80 -9.10 2.92 40.58
N SER A 81 -10.14 2.07 40.49
CA SER A 81 -10.73 1.37 41.65
C SER A 81 -9.83 0.25 42.21
N SER A 82 -8.83 -0.18 41.44
CA SER A 82 -7.99 -1.33 41.74
C SER A 82 -6.61 -1.00 42.34
N SER A 83 -6.25 0.28 42.51
CA SER A 83 -4.88 0.71 42.86
C SER A 83 -3.79 0.03 42.00
N GLY A 84 -4.10 -0.28 40.72
CA GLY A 84 -3.20 -0.99 39.80
C GLY A 84 -2.89 -2.46 40.15
N GLN A 85 -3.50 -3.03 41.20
CA GLN A 85 -3.18 -4.37 41.71
C GLN A 85 -4.21 -5.46 41.39
N ASN A 86 -5.36 -5.16 40.78
CA ASN A 86 -6.23 -6.23 40.31
C ASN A 86 -5.53 -6.99 39.17
N PRO A 87 -5.24 -8.29 39.33
CA PRO A 87 -4.63 -9.09 38.28
C PRO A 87 -5.59 -9.09 37.09
N LEU A 88 -5.12 -8.59 35.95
CA LEU A 88 -5.81 -8.83 34.69
C LEU A 88 -5.75 -10.33 34.42
N ASP A 89 -6.89 -10.96 34.13
CA ASP A 89 -6.94 -12.33 33.63
C ASP A 89 -6.47 -12.34 32.15
N PHE A 90 -5.17 -12.13 32.01
CA PHE A 90 -4.43 -12.05 30.77
C PHE A 90 -3.00 -12.53 31.02
N SER A 91 -2.55 -13.45 30.17
CA SER A 91 -1.18 -13.90 30.13
C SER A 91 -0.73 -13.98 28.68
N CYS A 92 0.48 -13.55 28.39
CA CYS A 92 1.07 -13.65 27.06
C CYS A 92 2.28 -14.58 27.09
N THR A 93 2.21 -15.66 26.32
CA THR A 93 3.29 -16.63 26.12
C THR A 93 3.97 -16.37 24.79
N ILE A 94 5.25 -16.02 24.84
CA ILE A 94 6.03 -15.59 23.69
C ILE A 94 7.12 -16.63 23.40
N LEU A 95 7.17 -17.14 22.17
CA LEU A 95 8.29 -17.95 21.68
C LEU A 95 9.28 -17.06 20.94
N VAL A 96 10.56 -17.13 21.28
CA VAL A 96 11.61 -16.37 20.57
C VAL A 96 12.35 -17.31 19.62
N LEU A 97 12.48 -16.93 18.35
CA LEU A 97 13.20 -17.65 17.29
C LEU A 97 14.17 -16.69 16.59
N GLY A 98 15.17 -17.24 15.89
CA GLY A 98 16.14 -16.46 15.11
C GLY A 98 17.50 -17.13 15.06
N ILE A 99 18.37 -16.64 14.19
CA ILE A 99 19.75 -17.13 14.10
C ILE A 99 20.53 -16.87 15.40
N SER A 100 21.69 -17.48 15.55
CA SER A 100 22.60 -17.19 16.66
C SER A 100 23.15 -15.76 16.57
N GLY A 101 23.36 -15.10 17.72
CA GLY A 101 23.99 -13.77 17.77
C GLY A 101 23.10 -12.55 17.46
N VAL A 102 21.81 -12.73 17.15
CA VAL A 102 20.86 -11.61 16.92
C VAL A 102 20.29 -11.00 18.20
N GLY A 103 20.77 -11.39 19.38
CA GLY A 103 20.32 -10.80 20.64
C GLY A 103 18.99 -11.32 21.19
N LYS A 104 18.65 -12.60 20.98
CA LYS A 104 17.44 -13.25 21.54
C LYS A 104 17.31 -13.07 23.06
N SER A 105 18.24 -13.64 23.81
CA SER A 105 18.23 -13.58 25.29
C SER A 105 18.41 -12.15 25.81
N ALA A 106 19.14 -11.28 25.09
CA ALA A 106 19.28 -9.86 25.42
C ALA A 106 17.96 -9.08 25.30
N THR A 107 17.15 -9.40 24.28
CA THR A 107 15.80 -8.85 24.13
C THR A 107 14.91 -9.32 25.27
N ILE A 108 15.01 -10.58 25.69
CA ILE A 108 14.20 -11.10 26.81
C ILE A 108 14.55 -10.38 28.12
N ASN A 109 15.83 -10.20 28.41
CA ASN A 109 16.27 -9.43 29.58
C ASN A 109 15.73 -7.99 29.54
N SER A 110 15.76 -7.36 28.36
CA SER A 110 15.24 -6.00 28.18
C SER A 110 13.71 -5.93 28.29
N ILE A 111 12.97 -6.98 27.93
CA ILE A 111 11.52 -7.09 28.15
C ILE A 111 11.20 -7.11 29.65
N PHE A 112 11.96 -7.86 30.44
CA PHE A 112 11.75 -7.98 31.89
C PHE A 112 12.38 -6.86 32.73
N ASP A 113 13.24 -6.02 32.14
CA ASP A 113 14.14 -5.10 32.87
C ASP A 113 14.96 -5.82 33.95
N ASP A 114 15.28 -7.10 33.70
CA ASP A 114 15.95 -8.00 34.64
C ASP A 114 16.83 -8.99 33.87
N VAL A 115 17.95 -9.38 34.45
CA VAL A 115 18.87 -10.35 33.82
C VAL A 115 18.35 -11.77 34.10
N LYS A 116 17.52 -12.28 33.18
CA LYS A 116 16.96 -13.64 33.25
C LYS A 116 17.90 -14.69 32.67
N PHE A 117 18.67 -14.31 31.66
CA PHE A 117 19.60 -15.17 30.94
C PHE A 117 20.96 -14.51 30.80
N ASP A 118 22.03 -15.29 30.91
CA ASP A 118 23.38 -14.81 30.63
C ASP A 118 23.55 -14.54 29.12
N THR A 119 24.24 -13.46 28.77
CA THR A 119 24.47 -13.06 27.38
C THR A 119 25.96 -12.99 27.08
N HIS A 120 26.38 -13.62 25.98
CA HIS A 120 27.77 -13.66 25.54
C HIS A 120 27.88 -13.15 24.10
N ALA A 121 28.94 -12.37 23.82
CA ALA A 121 29.16 -11.79 22.48
C ALA A 121 29.86 -12.76 21.50
N PHE A 122 30.66 -13.69 22.02
CA PHE A 122 31.53 -14.57 21.22
C PHE A 122 31.22 -16.06 21.35
N GLU A 123 30.45 -16.45 22.38
CA GLU A 123 30.12 -17.84 22.68
C GLU A 123 28.63 -18.10 22.52
N SER A 124 28.26 -19.35 22.22
CA SER A 124 26.86 -19.76 22.13
C SER A 124 26.25 -19.79 23.54
N GLY A 125 25.52 -18.74 23.91
CA GLY A 125 24.95 -18.61 25.26
C GLY A 125 23.81 -19.60 25.57
N THR A 126 22.90 -19.85 24.64
CA THR A 126 21.71 -20.69 24.89
C THR A 126 21.82 -22.04 24.21
N GLU A 127 22.09 -23.10 24.97
CA GLU A 127 22.22 -24.48 24.44
C GLU A 127 20.90 -25.29 24.47
N LYS A 128 19.95 -24.91 25.34
CA LYS A 128 18.68 -25.61 25.54
C LYS A 128 17.53 -24.61 25.58
N VAL A 129 16.32 -25.08 25.29
CA VAL A 129 15.10 -24.28 25.44
C VAL A 129 14.85 -24.02 26.92
N GLN A 130 14.65 -22.75 27.28
CA GLN A 130 14.44 -22.30 28.66
C GLN A 130 13.26 -21.32 28.71
N GLU A 131 12.69 -21.10 29.90
CA GLU A 131 11.56 -20.20 30.08
C GLU A 131 11.86 -19.14 31.13
N ALA A 132 11.54 -17.89 30.82
CA ALA A 132 11.47 -16.80 31.77
C ALA A 132 10.00 -16.45 32.03
N VAL A 133 9.61 -16.40 33.31
CA VAL A 133 8.26 -16.01 33.73
C VAL A 133 8.37 -14.81 34.66
N GLY A 134 7.54 -13.80 34.45
CA GLY A 134 7.50 -12.61 35.29
C GLY A 134 6.36 -11.68 34.94
N THR A 135 6.35 -10.51 35.58
CA THR A 135 5.35 -9.46 35.33
C THR A 135 5.99 -8.24 34.68
N VAL A 136 5.42 -7.74 33.58
CA VAL A 136 5.84 -6.50 32.91
C VAL A 136 4.68 -5.50 32.99
N GLN A 137 4.87 -4.35 33.62
CA GLN A 137 3.79 -3.36 33.87
C GLN A 137 2.52 -4.00 34.51
N GLY A 138 2.73 -4.95 35.45
CA GLY A 138 1.65 -5.67 36.13
C GLY A 138 0.93 -6.72 35.26
N ILE A 139 1.50 -7.11 34.12
CA ILE A 139 0.94 -8.10 33.19
C ILE A 139 1.81 -9.36 33.21
N ASN A 140 1.20 -10.55 33.32
CA ASN A 140 1.92 -11.82 33.32
C ASN A 140 2.48 -12.14 31.93
N VAL A 141 3.79 -12.30 31.82
CA VAL A 141 4.48 -12.65 30.57
C VAL A 141 5.35 -13.87 30.79
N ARG A 142 5.23 -14.84 29.89
CA ARG A 142 6.11 -16.01 29.78
C ARG A 142 6.86 -15.90 28.47
N VAL A 143 8.19 -16.01 28.50
CA VAL A 143 9.01 -16.00 27.30
C VAL A 143 9.84 -17.27 27.23
N ILE A 144 9.70 -17.99 26.12
CA ILE A 144 10.43 -19.23 25.81
C ILE A 144 11.67 -18.83 25.00
N ASP A 145 12.84 -18.85 25.65
CA ASP A 145 14.13 -18.63 24.98
C ASP A 145 14.56 -19.91 24.24
N THR A 146 15.11 -19.75 23.05
CA THR A 146 15.52 -20.88 22.22
C THR A 146 16.98 -20.77 21.76
N PRO A 147 17.66 -21.92 21.60
CA PRO A 147 18.99 -21.92 21.00
C PRO A 147 19.00 -21.26 19.63
N GLY A 148 20.06 -20.52 19.33
CA GLY A 148 20.21 -19.86 18.04
C GLY A 148 20.34 -20.86 16.90
N LEU A 149 19.60 -20.60 15.82
CA LEU A 149 19.77 -21.36 14.58
C LEU A 149 21.07 -20.97 13.88
N LEU A 150 21.72 -21.93 13.24
CA LEU A 150 22.95 -21.69 12.50
C LEU A 150 22.63 -21.39 11.02
N PRO A 151 23.21 -20.36 10.42
CA PRO A 151 22.84 -19.92 9.06
C PRO A 151 23.31 -20.91 7.97
N SER A 152 24.41 -21.63 8.20
CA SER A 152 25.01 -22.50 7.18
C SER A 152 24.11 -23.68 6.80
N LEU A 153 24.06 -23.97 5.49
CA LEU A 153 23.41 -25.18 4.96
C LEU A 153 23.98 -26.49 5.54
N SER A 154 25.26 -26.48 5.92
CA SER A 154 25.92 -27.65 6.54
C SER A 154 25.35 -27.99 7.93
N ASP A 155 24.71 -27.04 8.60
CA ASP A 155 24.13 -27.20 9.94
C ASP A 155 22.65 -27.60 9.92
N GLN A 156 22.06 -27.86 8.74
CA GLN A 156 20.63 -28.14 8.60
C GLN A 156 20.15 -29.30 9.50
N CYS A 157 20.95 -30.36 9.66
CA CYS A 157 20.61 -31.49 10.54
C CYS A 157 20.55 -31.08 12.02
N LYS A 158 21.48 -30.21 12.46
CA LYS A 158 21.48 -29.66 13.82
C LYS A 158 20.30 -28.72 14.04
N ASN A 159 20.02 -27.86 13.06
CA ASN A 159 18.87 -26.96 13.10
C ASN A 159 17.55 -27.74 13.17
N GLU A 160 17.37 -28.79 12.36
CA GLU A 160 16.19 -29.65 12.45
C GLU A 160 16.05 -30.31 13.83
N THR A 161 17.16 -30.75 14.43
CA THR A 161 17.15 -31.35 15.77
C THR A 161 16.75 -30.35 16.84
N THR A 162 17.26 -29.12 16.74
CA THR A 162 16.90 -28.00 17.62
C THR A 162 15.42 -27.63 17.46
N LEU A 163 14.94 -27.46 16.22
CA LEU A 163 13.55 -27.17 15.91
C LEU A 163 12.60 -28.28 16.36
N LYS A 164 12.99 -29.56 16.26
CA LYS A 164 12.21 -30.68 16.82
C LYS A 164 12.12 -30.60 18.34
N THR A 165 13.16 -30.12 19.01
CA THR A 165 13.15 -29.91 20.47
C THR A 165 12.21 -28.75 20.84
N ILE A 166 12.28 -27.64 20.11
CA ILE A 166 11.37 -26.51 20.23
C ILE A 166 9.92 -26.97 20.02
N ARG A 167 9.64 -27.75 18.97
CA ARG A 167 8.30 -28.29 18.70
C ARG A 167 7.76 -29.18 19.83
N ARG A 168 8.62 -29.99 20.46
CA ARG A 168 8.22 -30.80 21.63
C ARG A 168 7.88 -29.93 22.83
N HIS A 169 8.59 -28.81 22.99
CA HIS A 169 8.34 -27.84 24.04
C HIS A 169 7.02 -27.09 23.81
N MET A 170 6.77 -26.63 22.58
CA MET A 170 5.51 -25.99 22.18
C MET A 170 4.27 -26.86 22.44
N LYS A 171 4.40 -28.19 22.35
CA LYS A 171 3.30 -29.11 22.68
C LYS A 171 2.93 -29.13 24.17
N LYS A 172 3.86 -28.74 25.05
CA LYS A 172 3.63 -28.62 26.49
C LYS A 172 3.12 -27.23 26.85
N THR A 173 3.64 -26.22 26.17
CA THR A 173 3.37 -24.81 26.41
C THR A 173 3.18 -24.13 25.06
N GLU A 174 1.92 -23.96 24.65
CA GLU A 174 1.58 -23.36 23.37
C GLU A 174 1.87 -21.85 23.39
N PRO A 175 2.66 -21.33 22.45
CA PRO A 175 2.93 -19.91 22.38
C PRO A 175 1.78 -19.14 21.73
N ASP A 176 1.41 -18.01 22.34
CA ASP A 176 0.44 -17.07 21.78
C ASP A 176 1.05 -16.27 20.62
N ILE A 177 2.34 -15.91 20.78
CA ILE A 177 3.10 -15.04 19.87
C ILE A 177 4.45 -15.68 19.56
N VAL A 178 4.91 -15.49 18.32
CA VAL A 178 6.28 -15.82 17.91
C VAL A 178 7.04 -14.54 17.63
N LEU A 179 8.16 -14.31 18.29
CA LEU A 179 9.10 -13.26 17.92
C LEU A 179 10.20 -13.88 17.06
N TYR A 180 10.24 -13.54 15.79
CA TYR A 180 11.35 -13.89 14.92
C TYR A 180 12.36 -12.75 14.93
N LEU A 181 13.52 -12.98 15.53
CA LEU A 181 14.55 -11.96 15.71
C LEU A 181 15.57 -12.02 14.58
N ASP A 182 15.87 -10.83 14.08
CA ASP A 182 16.95 -10.55 13.17
C ASP A 182 17.67 -9.27 13.60
N ARG A 183 18.71 -8.88 12.87
CA ARG A 183 19.48 -7.66 13.09
C ARG A 183 19.17 -6.64 12.00
N LEU A 184 19.02 -5.38 12.43
CA LEU A 184 18.83 -4.26 11.52
C LEU A 184 20.13 -3.99 10.73
N ASP A 185 21.27 -4.05 11.40
CA ASP A 185 22.61 -3.73 10.86
C ASP A 185 23.24 -4.83 9.98
N MET A 186 22.46 -5.81 9.54
CA MET A 186 22.94 -6.87 8.65
C MET A 186 22.82 -6.42 7.18
N PRO A 187 23.93 -6.35 6.42
CA PRO A 187 24.00 -5.69 5.12
C PRO A 187 23.24 -6.42 4.00
N SER A 188 22.97 -7.71 4.13
CA SER A 188 22.26 -8.50 3.13
C SER A 188 21.53 -9.70 3.75
N TRP A 189 20.60 -10.25 2.98
CA TRP A 189 19.91 -11.51 3.28
C TRP A 189 20.27 -12.49 2.18
N GLU A 190 20.85 -13.62 2.54
CA GLU A 190 21.42 -14.57 1.59
C GLU A 190 20.43 -15.71 1.29
N PHE A 191 20.74 -16.48 0.24
CA PHE A 191 19.96 -17.67 -0.10
C PHE A 191 19.89 -18.67 1.06
N GLU A 192 20.93 -18.75 1.89
CA GLU A 192 21.00 -19.64 3.05
C GLU A 192 19.94 -19.30 4.11
N ASP A 193 19.73 -18.01 4.38
CA ASP A 193 18.71 -17.54 5.33
C ASP A 193 17.30 -17.95 4.87
N MET A 194 17.02 -17.89 3.56
CA MET A 194 15.75 -18.37 3.00
C MET A 194 15.56 -19.88 3.20
N GLN A 195 16.63 -20.67 3.05
CA GLN A 195 16.57 -22.12 3.29
C GLN A 195 16.37 -22.47 4.77
N LEU A 196 16.93 -21.65 5.66
CA LEU A 196 16.71 -21.79 7.08
C LEU A 196 15.24 -21.57 7.44
N LEU A 197 14.63 -20.48 6.95
CA LEU A 197 13.20 -20.20 7.16
C LEU A 197 12.31 -21.33 6.60
N LYS A 198 12.64 -21.88 5.42
CA LYS A 198 11.94 -23.07 4.89
C LYS A 198 12.07 -24.27 5.82
N THR A 199 13.23 -24.45 6.46
CA THR A 199 13.43 -25.51 7.44
C THR A 199 12.59 -25.27 8.71
N VAL A 200 12.48 -24.02 9.17
CA VAL A 200 11.57 -23.62 10.26
C VAL A 200 10.13 -23.98 9.91
N THR A 201 9.63 -23.54 8.75
CA THR A 201 8.27 -23.85 8.27
C THR A 201 8.05 -25.35 8.16
N LYS A 202 9.00 -26.10 7.58
CA LYS A 202 8.92 -27.56 7.43
C LYS A 202 8.77 -28.27 8.77
N VAL A 203 9.48 -27.84 9.81
CA VAL A 203 9.50 -28.54 11.10
C VAL A 203 8.38 -28.07 12.03
N LEU A 204 8.16 -26.75 12.15
CA LEU A 204 7.19 -26.17 13.08
C LEU A 204 5.78 -26.02 12.47
N GLY A 205 5.68 -25.98 11.14
CA GLY A 205 4.45 -25.77 10.38
C GLY A 205 4.28 -24.31 9.92
N PRO A 206 3.52 -24.05 8.84
CA PRO A 206 3.30 -22.69 8.30
C PRO A 206 2.53 -21.78 9.27
N SER A 207 1.70 -22.36 10.14
CA SER A 207 0.94 -21.63 11.16
C SER A 207 1.82 -20.88 12.18
N ILE A 208 3.11 -21.24 12.31
CA ILE A 208 4.05 -20.52 13.18
C ILE A 208 4.17 -19.04 12.79
N TRP A 209 3.90 -18.71 11.53
CA TRP A 209 4.02 -17.36 11.00
C TRP A 209 2.73 -16.53 11.14
N LEU A 210 1.59 -17.12 11.51
CA LEU A 210 0.30 -16.40 11.61
C LEU A 210 0.30 -15.31 12.68
N ASN A 211 0.89 -15.62 13.85
CA ASN A 211 1.04 -14.70 14.98
C ASN A 211 2.51 -14.34 15.22
N ALA A 212 3.31 -14.33 14.14
CA ALA A 212 4.71 -13.94 14.23
C ALA A 212 4.89 -12.42 14.08
N ILE A 213 5.75 -11.86 14.91
CA ILE A 213 6.25 -10.48 14.84
C ILE A 213 7.73 -10.56 14.49
N VAL A 214 8.14 -9.83 13.45
CA VAL A 214 9.55 -9.71 13.08
C VAL A 214 10.17 -8.64 13.95
N VAL A 215 11.22 -9.00 14.68
CA VAL A 215 11.93 -8.11 15.59
C VAL A 215 13.32 -7.82 15.04
N LEU A 216 13.59 -6.57 14.67
CA LEU A 216 14.90 -6.14 14.22
C LEU A 216 15.65 -5.50 15.39
N THR A 217 16.64 -6.21 15.90
CA THR A 217 17.56 -5.73 16.93
C THR A 217 18.59 -4.75 16.35
N HIS A 218 19.33 -4.05 17.21
CA HIS A 218 20.24 -2.96 16.83
C HIS A 218 19.48 -1.79 16.19
N GLY A 219 18.29 -1.49 16.72
CA GLY A 219 17.40 -0.45 16.23
C GLY A 219 17.98 0.96 16.26
N GLN A 220 19.06 1.22 17.00
CA GLN A 220 19.74 2.52 16.99
C GLN A 220 20.83 2.61 15.92
N PHE A 221 20.99 1.59 15.08
CA PHE A 221 21.92 1.64 13.96
C PHE A 221 21.61 2.80 13.02
N TYR A 222 22.64 3.59 12.71
CA TYR A 222 22.56 4.69 11.75
C TYR A 222 23.49 4.36 10.57
N PRO A 223 22.99 4.38 9.32
CA PRO A 223 23.84 4.13 8.16
C PRO A 223 24.98 5.18 8.08
N PRO A 224 26.15 4.82 7.54
CA PRO A 224 27.26 5.76 7.41
C PRO A 224 26.83 7.03 6.65
N PRO A 225 27.35 8.22 7.02
CA PRO A 225 26.94 9.51 6.45
C PRO A 225 27.22 9.66 4.94
N GLU A 226 27.98 8.74 4.35
CA GLU A 226 28.28 8.69 2.92
C GLU A 226 27.12 8.10 2.08
N GLU A 227 26.13 7.47 2.72
CA GLU A 227 24.93 6.98 2.04
C GLU A 227 23.76 7.98 2.17
N PRO A 228 23.07 8.34 1.08
CA PRO A 228 21.97 9.32 1.08
C PRO A 228 20.66 8.78 1.69
N ASN A 229 20.70 7.61 2.35
CA ASN A 229 19.52 6.88 2.78
C ASN A 229 19.09 7.33 4.17
N SER A 230 17.83 7.74 4.32
CA SER A 230 17.28 8.04 5.65
C SER A 230 17.22 6.76 6.49
N TYR A 231 17.31 6.89 7.82
CA TYR A 231 17.11 5.79 8.78
C TYR A 231 15.84 4.97 8.46
N GLU A 232 14.74 5.67 8.14
CA GLU A 232 13.46 5.05 7.73
C GLU A 232 13.58 4.19 6.48
N MET A 233 14.40 4.61 5.51
CA MET A 233 14.59 3.87 4.28
C MET A 233 15.36 2.57 4.53
N PHE A 234 16.39 2.60 5.40
CA PHE A 234 17.12 1.42 5.81
C PHE A 234 16.23 0.42 6.57
N VAL A 235 15.46 0.92 7.55
CA VAL A 235 14.45 0.13 8.27
C VAL A 235 13.45 -0.50 7.30
N THR A 236 12.90 0.29 6.38
CA THR A 236 11.91 -0.17 5.40
C THR A 236 12.49 -1.26 4.49
N GLN A 237 13.71 -1.06 3.98
CA GLN A 237 14.39 -2.04 3.13
C GLN A 237 14.63 -3.35 3.88
N ARG A 238 15.24 -3.30 5.07
CA ARG A 238 15.53 -4.51 5.86
C ARG A 238 14.24 -5.24 6.23
N SER A 239 13.23 -4.51 6.69
CA SER A 239 11.91 -5.06 7.04
C SER A 239 11.29 -5.83 5.89
N ARG A 240 11.27 -5.22 4.69
CA ARG A 240 10.69 -5.85 3.49
C ARG A 240 11.40 -7.14 3.12
N ILE A 241 12.73 -7.17 3.19
CA ILE A 241 13.51 -8.36 2.85
C ILE A 241 13.16 -9.52 3.80
N VAL A 242 13.09 -9.26 5.11
CA VAL A 242 12.74 -10.28 6.12
C VAL A 242 11.32 -10.80 5.88
N GLN A 243 10.37 -9.88 5.75
CA GLN A 243 8.95 -10.23 5.60
C GLN A 243 8.70 -11.01 4.31
N GLN A 244 9.31 -10.61 3.20
CA GLN A 244 9.24 -11.34 1.94
C GLN A 244 9.85 -12.74 2.08
N ALA A 245 10.99 -12.88 2.74
CA ALA A 245 11.62 -14.18 2.96
C ALA A 245 10.72 -15.12 3.79
N ILE A 246 10.08 -14.62 4.84
CA ILE A 246 9.10 -15.37 5.64
C ILE A 246 7.88 -15.74 4.78
N TYR A 247 7.36 -14.80 4.00
CA TYR A 247 6.23 -15.03 3.09
C TYR A 247 6.51 -16.12 2.03
N TYR A 248 7.70 -16.10 1.43
CA TYR A 248 8.14 -17.16 0.51
C TYR A 248 8.34 -18.50 1.23
N ALA A 249 8.85 -18.47 2.46
CA ALA A 249 9.08 -19.68 3.25
C ALA A 249 7.79 -20.29 3.83
N SER A 250 6.72 -19.52 3.97
CA SER A 250 5.43 -19.98 4.49
C SER A 250 4.56 -20.65 3.43
N GLY A 251 4.93 -20.58 2.15
CA GLY A 251 4.22 -21.25 1.05
C GLY A 251 3.09 -20.44 0.43
N HIS A 252 3.08 -19.11 0.61
CA HIS A 252 2.07 -18.20 0.06
C HIS A 252 0.63 -18.42 0.56
N GLU A 253 0.42 -19.26 1.58
CA GLU A 253 -0.91 -19.60 2.10
C GLU A 253 -1.51 -18.50 3.00
N HIS A 254 -0.70 -17.52 3.44
CA HIS A 254 -1.11 -16.47 4.36
C HIS A 254 -0.67 -15.09 3.85
N PHE A 255 -1.67 -14.26 3.50
CA PHE A 255 -1.49 -12.95 2.83
C PHE A 255 -1.06 -11.79 3.76
N LEU A 256 -1.09 -11.99 5.08
CA LEU A 256 -0.77 -10.95 6.07
C LEU A 256 0.74 -10.86 6.30
N MET A 257 1.32 -9.69 5.99
CA MET A 257 2.72 -9.40 6.34
C MET A 257 2.88 -9.35 7.85
N ASN A 258 3.90 -10.04 8.37
CA ASN A 258 4.21 -10.01 9.80
C ASN A 258 4.55 -8.58 10.25
N PRO A 259 3.96 -8.07 11.35
CA PRO A 259 4.31 -6.76 11.87
C PRO A 259 5.80 -6.69 12.25
N ILE A 260 6.38 -5.50 12.10
CA ILE A 260 7.77 -5.21 12.46
C ILE A 260 7.81 -4.52 13.81
N ALA A 261 8.74 -4.95 14.66
CA ALA A 261 9.17 -4.24 15.85
C ALA A 261 10.68 -3.99 15.78
N LEU A 262 11.11 -2.77 16.09
CA LEU A 262 12.52 -2.44 16.23
C LEU A 262 12.92 -2.55 17.71
N VAL A 263 14.14 -3.01 18.00
CA VAL A 263 14.61 -3.22 19.38
C VAL A 263 16.05 -2.75 19.52
N GLU A 264 16.33 -2.01 20.60
CA GLU A 264 17.69 -1.67 21.00
C GLU A 264 17.98 -2.14 22.43
N ASN A 265 18.80 -3.18 22.52
CA ASN A 265 19.15 -3.84 23.78
C ASN A 265 20.35 -3.19 24.46
N HIS A 266 21.15 -2.40 23.74
CA HIS A 266 22.36 -1.79 24.28
C HIS A 266 22.02 -0.86 25.46
N PRO A 267 22.78 -0.89 26.58
CA PRO A 267 22.49 -0.06 27.75
C PRO A 267 22.56 1.45 27.46
N ASN A 268 23.36 1.85 26.46
CA ASN A 268 23.44 3.24 25.99
C ASN A 268 22.35 3.60 24.95
N CYS A 269 21.24 2.85 24.90
CA CYS A 269 20.09 3.23 24.11
C CYS A 269 19.63 4.63 24.52
N SER A 270 19.29 5.47 23.54
CA SER A 270 18.78 6.82 23.78
C SER A 270 17.53 6.75 24.66
N THR A 271 17.36 7.69 25.59
CA THR A 271 16.19 7.76 26.47
C THR A 271 15.47 9.09 26.33
N ASN A 272 14.14 9.06 26.45
CA ASN A 272 13.34 10.28 26.50
C ASN A 272 13.36 10.89 27.92
N ARG A 273 12.65 12.01 28.12
CA ARG A 273 12.57 12.69 29.43
C ARG A 273 11.93 11.85 30.54
N ASP A 274 11.12 10.87 30.17
CA ASP A 274 10.45 9.95 31.08
C ASP A 274 11.33 8.72 31.41
N GLY A 275 12.56 8.67 30.89
CA GLY A 275 13.50 7.55 31.08
C GLY A 275 13.23 6.36 30.15
N ASN A 276 12.28 6.46 29.23
CA ASN A 276 11.94 5.39 28.29
C ASN A 276 12.97 5.28 27.17
N ARG A 277 13.39 4.06 26.82
CA ARG A 277 14.29 3.79 25.70
C ARG A 277 13.61 4.12 24.36
N VAL A 278 14.23 4.98 23.58
CA VAL A 278 13.72 5.52 22.31
C VAL A 278 14.67 5.27 21.15
N LEU A 279 14.09 5.02 19.98
CA LEU A 279 14.80 4.82 18.73
C LEU A 279 14.98 6.14 17.96
N PRO A 280 15.81 6.18 16.90
CA PRO A 280 16.03 7.39 16.09
C PRO A 280 14.76 8.02 15.51
N ASN A 281 13.70 7.24 15.29
CA ASN A 281 12.40 7.72 14.83
C ASN A 281 11.49 8.26 15.95
N GLY A 282 11.98 8.32 17.20
CA GLY A 282 11.26 8.80 18.37
C GLY A 282 10.37 7.75 19.05
N GLN A 283 10.34 6.52 18.55
CA GLN A 283 9.48 5.46 19.07
C GLN A 283 10.02 4.86 20.37
N VAL A 284 9.16 4.72 21.39
CA VAL A 284 9.47 3.94 22.61
C VAL A 284 9.34 2.45 22.29
N TRP A 285 10.47 1.82 22.00
CA TRP A 285 10.47 0.50 21.35
C TRP A 285 9.88 -0.61 22.21
N LYS A 286 10.17 -0.60 23.51
CA LYS A 286 9.70 -1.64 24.44
C LYS A 286 8.18 -1.63 24.53
N THR A 287 7.59 -0.43 24.64
CA THR A 287 6.15 -0.25 24.68
C THR A 287 5.50 -0.70 23.38
N GLN A 288 6.07 -0.35 22.22
CA GLN A 288 5.56 -0.82 20.94
C GLN A 288 5.59 -2.35 20.83
N LEU A 289 6.71 -2.98 21.17
CA LEU A 289 6.86 -4.44 21.08
C LEU A 289 5.80 -5.14 21.94
N LEU A 290 5.64 -4.70 23.20
CA LEU A 290 4.64 -5.26 24.10
C LEU A 290 3.22 -5.04 23.59
N LEU A 291 2.94 -3.87 23.01
CA LEU A 291 1.64 -3.56 22.46
C LEU A 291 1.29 -4.44 21.26
N LEU A 292 2.25 -4.72 20.38
CA LEU A 292 2.08 -5.67 19.28
C LEU A 292 1.83 -7.09 19.81
N CYS A 293 2.62 -7.55 20.80
CA CYS A 293 2.41 -8.86 21.42
C CYS A 293 1.01 -8.98 22.04
N PHE A 294 0.65 -8.04 22.92
CA PHE A 294 -0.62 -8.09 23.64
C PHE A 294 -1.81 -7.89 22.72
N GLY A 295 -1.72 -6.98 21.75
CA GLY A 295 -2.75 -6.78 20.73
C GLY A 295 -3.00 -8.05 19.91
N SER A 296 -1.95 -8.72 19.48
CA SER A 296 -2.08 -10.00 18.75
C SER A 296 -2.62 -11.13 19.62
N THR A 297 -2.25 -11.22 20.91
CA THR A 297 -2.83 -12.21 21.84
C THR A 297 -4.33 -11.96 22.06
N ILE A 298 -4.74 -10.70 22.26
CA ILE A 298 -6.14 -10.29 22.41
C ILE A 298 -6.94 -10.62 21.13
N LEU A 299 -6.38 -10.32 19.95
CA LEU A 299 -7.03 -10.70 18.70
C LEU A 299 -7.14 -12.22 18.54
N GLY A 300 -6.16 -12.98 19.05
CA GLY A 300 -6.23 -14.43 19.17
C GLY A 300 -7.40 -14.90 20.04
N GLU A 301 -7.57 -14.31 21.24
CA GLU A 301 -8.73 -14.56 22.11
C GLU A 301 -10.04 -14.27 21.37
N ALA A 302 -10.14 -13.13 20.68
CA ALA A 302 -11.33 -12.75 19.93
C ALA A 302 -11.63 -13.69 18.74
N LYS A 303 -10.60 -14.18 18.04
CA LYS A 303 -10.74 -15.15 16.93
C LYS A 303 -11.36 -16.48 17.38
N THR A 304 -11.14 -16.90 18.63
CA THR A 304 -11.82 -18.10 19.16
C THR A 304 -13.33 -17.92 19.27
N LEU A 305 -13.80 -16.66 19.35
CA LEU A 305 -15.21 -16.28 19.45
C LEU A 305 -15.83 -15.94 18.10
N SER A 306 -15.06 -15.39 17.15
CA SER A 306 -15.52 -14.97 15.81
C SER A 306 -14.58 -15.44 14.69
N LYS A 307 -15.13 -16.13 13.69
CA LYS A 307 -14.40 -16.60 12.49
C LYS A 307 -14.13 -15.50 11.44
N SER A 308 -14.61 -14.28 11.68
CA SER A 308 -14.73 -13.21 10.68
C SER A 308 -13.50 -12.28 10.58
N LEU A 309 -12.58 -12.38 11.55
CA LEU A 309 -11.38 -11.54 11.68
C LEU A 309 -10.29 -11.75 10.61
N ASP A 310 -10.46 -12.68 9.67
CA ASP A 310 -9.50 -12.98 8.61
C ASP A 310 -9.83 -12.27 7.27
N THR A 311 -11.00 -11.64 7.15
CA THR A 311 -11.51 -11.00 5.91
C THR A 311 -11.96 -9.57 6.18
N SER A 312 -11.06 -8.58 6.09
CA SER A 312 -11.46 -7.17 6.07
C SER A 312 -10.77 -6.45 4.91
N PRO A 313 -11.49 -6.06 3.84
CA PRO A 313 -10.94 -5.15 2.84
C PRO A 313 -10.88 -3.72 3.41
N PRO A 314 -9.89 -2.91 3.00
CA PRO A 314 -9.78 -1.52 3.46
C PRO A 314 -10.98 -0.67 3.01
N PRO A 315 -11.47 0.27 3.84
CA PRO A 315 -12.71 1.04 3.64
C PRO A 315 -12.71 2.02 2.44
N TYR A 316 -11.67 2.02 1.60
CA TYR A 316 -11.51 2.94 0.47
C TYR A 316 -11.57 2.27 -0.90
N LEU A 317 -11.72 0.94 -0.93
CA LEU A 317 -11.64 0.15 -2.16
C LEU A 317 -12.68 0.56 -3.23
N PRO A 318 -13.98 0.77 -2.90
CA PRO A 318 -14.98 1.10 -3.92
C PRO A 318 -14.74 2.48 -4.56
N LEU A 319 -14.16 3.43 -3.81
CA LEU A 319 -13.82 4.77 -4.30
C LEU A 319 -12.60 4.75 -5.23
N LEU A 320 -11.58 3.93 -4.90
CA LEU A 320 -10.42 3.73 -5.77
C LEU A 320 -10.82 3.10 -7.11
N LEU A 321 -11.66 2.06 -7.05
CA LEU A 321 -12.20 1.37 -8.22
C LEU A 321 -13.06 2.28 -9.11
N LEU A 322 -13.91 3.12 -8.52
CA LEU A 322 -14.73 4.06 -9.29
C LEU A 322 -13.88 5.14 -9.96
N SER A 323 -12.82 5.60 -9.29
CA SER A 323 -11.90 6.59 -9.85
C SER A 323 -11.11 6.05 -11.04
N SER A 324 -10.64 4.79 -10.99
CA SER A 324 -9.92 4.15 -12.10
C SER A 324 -10.84 3.89 -13.29
N LEU A 325 -12.10 3.52 -13.07
CA LEU A 325 -13.07 3.35 -14.16
C LEU A 325 -13.41 4.66 -14.87
N LEU A 326 -13.49 5.78 -14.14
CA LEU A 326 -13.86 7.08 -14.71
C LEU A 326 -12.69 7.79 -15.41
N GLU A 327 -11.45 7.33 -15.22
CA GLU A 327 -10.28 7.92 -15.85
C GLU A 327 -10.32 7.74 -17.39
N ARG A 328 -10.09 8.84 -18.12
CA ARG A 328 -10.15 8.84 -19.59
C ARG A 328 -8.80 8.42 -20.17
N ARG A 329 -8.75 7.22 -20.76
CA ARG A 329 -7.52 6.71 -21.40
C ARG A 329 -7.50 7.00 -22.90
N ILE A 330 -6.49 7.75 -23.33
CA ILE A 330 -6.28 8.12 -24.73
C ILE A 330 -5.50 6.98 -25.38
N SER A 331 -6.10 6.29 -26.35
CA SER A 331 -5.38 5.37 -27.22
C SER A 331 -4.27 6.13 -27.96
N PRO A 332 -3.03 5.62 -28.00
CA PRO A 332 -1.94 6.28 -28.71
C PRO A 332 -2.33 6.51 -30.18
N PRO A 333 -1.90 7.63 -30.79
CA PRO A 333 -2.18 7.89 -32.20
C PRO A 333 -1.65 6.74 -33.06
N SER A 334 -2.42 6.35 -34.08
CA SER A 334 -2.03 5.31 -35.04
C SER A 334 -0.66 5.65 -35.65
N PRO A 335 0.32 4.73 -35.65
CA PRO A 335 1.68 5.02 -36.11
C PRO A 335 1.79 5.29 -37.63
N LEU A 336 0.73 5.06 -38.40
CA LEU A 336 0.69 5.31 -39.84
C LEU A 336 0.10 6.69 -40.14
N GLY A 337 0.98 7.69 -40.23
CA GLY A 337 0.68 8.92 -40.96
C GLY A 337 0.61 8.67 -42.48
N PRO A 338 -0.01 9.57 -43.28
CA PRO A 338 -0.25 9.36 -44.71
C PRO A 338 0.98 9.52 -45.62
N HIS A 339 2.21 9.30 -45.13
CA HIS A 339 3.42 9.43 -45.93
C HIS A 339 4.30 8.16 -45.85
N GLY A 340 4.17 7.34 -46.90
CA GLY A 340 5.24 6.75 -47.71
C GLY A 340 6.39 6.01 -47.02
N ASP A 341 6.38 4.70 -47.18
CA ASP A 341 7.49 3.88 -47.71
C ASP A 341 8.93 4.35 -47.39
N ASP A 342 9.41 4.07 -46.17
CA ASP A 342 10.84 3.86 -45.95
C ASP A 342 11.06 2.83 -44.83
N PHE A 343 11.32 1.57 -45.22
CA PHE A 343 11.35 0.40 -44.34
C PHE A 343 12.75 0.12 -43.79
N SER A 344 13.36 1.12 -43.14
CA SER A 344 14.55 0.93 -42.31
C SER A 344 14.59 1.93 -41.16
N ASN A 345 13.75 1.73 -40.12
CA ASN A 345 13.77 2.60 -38.95
C ASN A 345 14.87 2.13 -37.96
N PRO A 346 15.99 2.87 -37.79
CA PRO A 346 17.03 2.52 -36.82
C PRO A 346 16.50 2.65 -35.38
N TRP A 347 17.14 1.97 -34.42
CA TRP A 347 16.82 2.14 -32.99
C TRP A 347 16.89 3.64 -32.62
N LEU A 348 15.75 4.23 -32.25
CA LEU A 348 15.69 5.62 -31.86
C LEU A 348 15.89 5.70 -30.35
N VAL A 349 17.15 5.89 -29.95
CA VAL A 349 17.55 6.04 -28.54
C VAL A 349 17.66 7.53 -28.24
N LYS A 350 16.84 8.04 -27.33
CA LYS A 350 16.86 9.43 -26.88
C LYS A 350 17.23 9.48 -25.39
N PRO A 351 18.27 10.25 -24.99
CA PRO A 351 18.53 10.46 -23.58
C PRO A 351 17.38 11.24 -22.94
N VAL A 352 16.90 10.79 -21.79
CA VAL A 352 15.97 11.55 -20.95
C VAL A 352 16.83 12.48 -20.10
N THR A 353 16.92 13.74 -20.52
CA THR A 353 17.73 14.74 -19.80
C THR A 353 16.90 15.38 -18.70
N ASN A 354 17.42 15.30 -17.46
CA ASN A 354 16.93 16.13 -16.38
C ASN A 354 17.37 17.56 -16.69
N GLY A 355 16.43 18.48 -16.88
CA GLY A 355 16.68 19.86 -17.33
C GLY A 355 17.43 20.76 -16.32
N SER A 356 18.28 20.19 -15.47
CA SER A 356 19.13 20.89 -14.51
C SER A 356 20.60 20.76 -14.91
N THR A 357 21.10 21.63 -15.79
CA THR A 357 22.56 21.81 -15.92
C THR A 357 22.94 23.29 -15.94
N SER A 358 23.25 23.78 -14.75
CA SER A 358 24.28 24.78 -14.44
C SER A 358 24.90 24.22 -13.16
N ARG A 359 26.20 23.97 -12.97
CA ARG A 359 27.45 24.33 -13.65
C ARG A 359 28.57 23.63 -12.80
N TRP A 360 29.74 23.38 -13.39
CA TRP A 360 30.98 22.96 -12.69
C TRP A 360 30.86 21.76 -11.74
N ASP A 361 30.61 20.58 -12.28
CA ASP A 361 31.19 19.33 -11.77
C ASP A 361 31.23 18.36 -12.95
N HIS A 362 32.25 17.53 -13.04
CA HIS A 362 32.52 16.66 -14.20
C HIS A 362 31.61 15.42 -14.28
N GLU A 363 30.33 15.55 -13.93
CA GLU A 363 29.35 14.47 -14.07
C GLU A 363 28.21 14.90 -15.01
N VAL A 364 28.19 14.28 -16.18
CA VAL A 364 27.05 14.32 -17.11
C VAL A 364 25.98 13.39 -16.53
N ASP A 365 25.05 13.92 -15.73
CA ASP A 365 23.97 13.12 -15.14
C ASP A 365 22.93 12.72 -16.20
N PHE A 366 23.05 11.49 -16.70
CA PHE A 366 22.05 10.84 -17.54
C PHE A 366 20.86 10.38 -16.65
N GLY A 367 19.77 11.14 -16.66
CA GLY A 367 18.55 10.85 -15.88
C GLY A 367 17.66 9.73 -16.42
N GLY A 368 17.99 9.15 -17.58
CA GLY A 368 17.23 8.05 -18.17
C GLY A 368 17.46 7.85 -19.66
N ILE A 369 16.86 6.82 -20.23
CA ILE A 369 16.95 6.42 -21.63
C ILE A 369 15.54 6.09 -22.13
N ASN A 370 15.13 6.70 -23.26
CA ASN A 370 13.96 6.27 -24.02
C ASN A 370 14.45 5.55 -25.29
N VAL A 371 13.86 4.40 -25.56
CA VAL A 371 14.17 3.54 -26.70
C VAL A 371 12.87 3.27 -27.46
N GLU A 372 12.79 3.73 -28.71
CA GLU A 372 11.66 3.51 -29.59
C GLU A 372 12.10 2.66 -30.79
N LYS A 373 11.28 1.67 -31.18
CA LYS A 373 11.51 0.89 -32.39
C LYS A 373 10.22 0.31 -32.97
N LEU A 374 10.10 0.42 -34.29
CA LEU A 374 9.08 -0.25 -35.09
C LEU A 374 9.68 -1.51 -35.72
N PHE A 375 8.99 -2.64 -35.60
CA PHE A 375 9.35 -3.91 -36.21
C PHE A 375 8.20 -4.39 -37.08
N ILE A 376 8.51 -5.16 -38.12
CA ILE A 376 7.51 -5.89 -38.90
C ILE A 376 7.80 -7.37 -38.67
N VAL A 377 6.82 -8.11 -38.16
CA VAL A 377 6.98 -9.52 -37.81
C VAL A 377 6.13 -10.36 -38.78
N THR A 378 6.77 -11.37 -39.40
CA THR A 378 6.25 -12.35 -40.39
C THR A 378 6.19 -11.91 -41.87
N GLN A 379 5.98 -12.89 -42.76
CA GLN A 379 5.76 -12.69 -44.22
C GLN A 379 4.48 -11.87 -44.52
N GLU A 380 3.59 -11.67 -43.54
CA GLU A 380 2.30 -10.98 -43.69
C GLU A 380 2.37 -9.46 -43.38
N ASN A 381 3.56 -8.90 -43.16
CA ASN A 381 3.80 -7.48 -42.91
C ASN A 381 3.02 -6.88 -41.71
N ILE A 382 3.03 -7.54 -40.55
CA ILE A 382 2.37 -7.02 -39.32
C ILE A 382 3.27 -5.99 -38.62
N PRO A 383 2.87 -4.70 -38.52
CA PRO A 383 3.65 -3.68 -37.84
C PRO A 383 3.46 -3.75 -36.32
N ILE A 384 4.57 -3.81 -35.58
CA ILE A 384 4.66 -3.77 -34.13
C ILE A 384 5.52 -2.57 -33.72
N SER A 385 4.95 -1.66 -32.93
CA SER A 385 5.66 -0.55 -32.30
C SER A 385 5.99 -0.90 -30.86
N PHE A 386 7.26 -0.77 -30.48
CA PHE A 386 7.75 -0.92 -29.13
C PHE A 386 8.40 0.38 -28.67
N SER A 387 8.06 0.85 -27.46
CA SER A 387 8.75 1.96 -26.81
C SER A 387 9.00 1.65 -25.34
N GLY A 388 10.22 1.88 -24.87
CA GLY A 388 10.60 1.67 -23.48
C GLY A 388 11.31 2.90 -22.93
N GLN A 389 10.82 3.42 -21.81
CA GLN A 389 11.44 4.53 -21.10
C GLN A 389 11.89 4.08 -19.72
N PHE A 390 13.17 4.23 -19.45
CA PHE A 390 13.75 4.12 -18.11
C PHE A 390 14.15 5.51 -17.63
N SER A 391 13.73 5.90 -16.44
CA SER A 391 14.11 7.17 -15.83
C SER A 391 14.46 6.99 -14.36
N LYS A 392 15.55 7.61 -13.93
CA LYS A 392 16.07 7.59 -12.57
C LYS A 392 16.25 9.04 -12.08
N ASP A 393 15.42 9.44 -11.14
CA ASP A 393 15.57 10.67 -10.35
C ASP A 393 16.14 10.33 -8.96
N LYS A 394 16.64 11.32 -8.22
CA LYS A 394 17.21 11.17 -6.86
C LYS A 394 16.25 10.50 -5.87
N LYS A 395 14.94 10.46 -6.16
CA LYS A 395 13.90 9.89 -5.29
C LYS A 395 13.01 8.82 -5.95
N GLN A 396 13.03 8.68 -7.28
CA GLN A 396 12.10 7.82 -8.02
C GLN A 396 12.83 7.11 -9.15
N THR A 397 12.65 5.80 -9.29
CA THR A 397 13.16 5.04 -10.44
C THR A 397 11.97 4.39 -11.13
N HIS A 398 11.71 4.80 -12.37
CA HIS A 398 10.53 4.42 -13.12
C HIS A 398 10.93 3.69 -14.40
N LEU A 399 10.29 2.54 -14.65
CA LEU A 399 10.39 1.78 -15.89
C LEU A 399 9.00 1.75 -16.54
N GLN A 400 8.89 2.28 -17.75
CA GLN A 400 7.70 2.20 -18.59
C GLN A 400 8.03 1.47 -19.89
N MET A 401 7.14 0.59 -20.31
CA MET A 401 7.22 -0.12 -21.58
C MET A 401 5.84 -0.11 -22.23
N ASP A 402 5.77 0.25 -23.51
CA ASP A 402 4.56 0.27 -24.31
C ASP A 402 4.80 -0.58 -25.57
N LEU A 403 3.79 -1.39 -25.92
CA LEU A 403 3.77 -2.25 -27.10
C LEU A 403 2.44 -2.02 -27.83
N VAL A 404 2.47 -1.75 -29.13
CA VAL A 404 1.26 -1.58 -29.95
C VAL A 404 1.43 -2.35 -31.25
N SER A 405 0.42 -3.10 -31.65
CA SER A 405 0.38 -3.86 -32.91
C SER A 405 -0.96 -3.66 -33.59
N GLU A 406 -0.99 -3.68 -34.92
CA GLU A 406 -2.22 -3.67 -35.70
C GLU A 406 -2.24 -4.85 -36.66
N ILE A 407 -3.27 -5.69 -36.56
CA ILE A 407 -3.42 -6.94 -37.30
C ILE A 407 -4.71 -6.83 -38.13
N LYS A 408 -4.68 -7.27 -39.38
CA LYS A 408 -5.87 -7.35 -40.23
C LYS A 408 -6.47 -8.75 -40.15
N HIS A 409 -7.64 -8.88 -39.54
CA HIS A 409 -8.38 -10.14 -39.52
C HIS A 409 -9.25 -10.26 -40.78
N TRP A 410 -9.22 -11.41 -41.46
CA TRP A 410 -9.94 -11.66 -42.71
C TRP A 410 -11.03 -12.72 -42.51
N GLU A 411 -12.28 -12.32 -42.68
CA GLU A 411 -13.44 -13.22 -42.57
C GLU A 411 -14.46 -12.84 -43.66
N GLU A 412 -14.99 -13.82 -44.39
CA GLU A 412 -16.02 -13.64 -45.44
C GLU A 412 -15.75 -12.52 -46.46
N GLY A 413 -14.50 -12.33 -46.90
CA GLY A 413 -14.15 -11.34 -47.92
C GLY A 413 -14.05 -9.89 -47.42
N LYS A 414 -14.09 -9.66 -46.10
CA LYS A 414 -13.89 -8.36 -45.47
C LYS A 414 -12.67 -8.39 -44.54
N SER A 415 -11.78 -7.40 -44.69
CA SER A 415 -10.68 -7.16 -43.75
C SER A 415 -11.17 -6.25 -42.62
N THR A 416 -11.03 -6.70 -41.37
CA THR A 416 -11.28 -5.88 -40.18
C THR A 416 -9.97 -5.63 -39.44
N PRO A 417 -9.60 -4.36 -39.16
CA PRO A 417 -8.42 -4.08 -38.37
C PRO A 417 -8.68 -4.38 -36.88
N VAL A 418 -7.74 -5.10 -36.28
CA VAL A 418 -7.66 -5.42 -34.86
C VAL A 418 -6.40 -4.75 -34.31
N SER A 419 -6.55 -3.82 -33.39
CA SER A 419 -5.40 -3.24 -32.69
C SER A 419 -5.19 -3.95 -31.36
N LEU A 420 -3.93 -4.22 -31.02
CA LEU A 420 -3.49 -4.72 -29.73
C LEU A 420 -2.56 -3.69 -29.11
N SER A 421 -2.77 -3.37 -27.85
CA SER A 421 -1.89 -2.48 -27.08
C SER A 421 -1.62 -3.07 -25.71
N GLY A 422 -0.38 -2.94 -25.24
CA GLY A 422 0.05 -3.31 -23.92
C GLY A 422 0.91 -2.21 -23.34
N ARG A 423 0.64 -1.81 -22.10
CA ARG A 423 1.46 -0.91 -21.30
C ARG A 423 1.87 -1.62 -20.03
N PHE A 424 3.13 -1.48 -19.67
CA PHE A 424 3.70 -1.94 -18.41
C PHE A 424 4.42 -0.77 -17.76
N SER A 425 4.10 -0.49 -16.52
CA SER A 425 4.72 0.57 -15.74
C SER A 425 5.08 0.05 -14.35
N LYS A 426 6.31 0.31 -13.93
CA LYS A 426 6.81 -0.09 -12.62
C LYS A 426 7.63 1.01 -11.99
N ASP A 427 7.22 1.43 -10.79
CA ASP A 427 8.09 2.18 -9.90
C ASP A 427 8.94 1.19 -9.11
N ILE A 428 10.25 1.23 -9.34
CA ILE A 428 11.21 0.28 -8.78
C ILE A 428 11.44 0.55 -7.28
N ILE A 429 11.19 1.76 -6.79
CA ILE A 429 11.38 2.15 -5.38
C ILE A 429 10.07 2.04 -4.60
N ALA A 430 8.97 2.55 -5.19
CA ALA A 430 7.66 2.56 -4.55
C ALA A 430 6.88 1.23 -4.70
N THR A 431 7.47 0.23 -5.35
CA THR A 431 6.88 -1.11 -5.60
C THR A 431 5.48 -1.08 -6.26
N HIS A 432 5.11 0.05 -6.86
CA HIS A 432 3.87 0.20 -7.61
C HIS A 432 4.02 -0.40 -9.00
N LEU A 433 3.11 -1.30 -9.36
CA LEU A 433 3.02 -1.99 -10.63
C LEU A 433 1.68 -1.66 -11.29
N GLU A 434 1.73 -1.24 -12.55
CA GLU A 434 0.55 -1.07 -13.40
C GLU A 434 0.80 -1.78 -14.74
N MET A 435 -0.13 -2.63 -15.14
CA MET A 435 -0.12 -3.29 -16.44
C MET A 435 -1.49 -3.13 -17.07
N GLU A 436 -1.53 -2.73 -18.33
CA GLU A 436 -2.76 -2.55 -19.11
C GLU A 436 -2.58 -3.29 -20.43
N MET A 437 -3.53 -4.15 -20.78
CA MET A 437 -3.59 -4.83 -22.07
C MET A 437 -4.95 -4.56 -22.68
N ALA A 438 -5.00 -4.14 -23.93
CA ALA A 438 -6.27 -3.90 -24.62
C ALA A 438 -6.21 -4.38 -26.07
N SER A 439 -7.31 -4.98 -26.51
CA SER A 439 -7.57 -5.34 -27.90
C SER A 439 -8.79 -4.57 -28.40
N THR A 440 -8.72 -3.93 -29.57
CA THR A 440 -9.85 -3.21 -30.18
C THR A 440 -10.12 -3.75 -31.57
N ILE A 441 -11.39 -4.02 -31.85
CA ILE A 441 -11.89 -4.48 -33.14
C ILE A 441 -12.77 -3.37 -33.73
N GLN A 442 -12.51 -2.98 -34.97
CA GLN A 442 -13.37 -2.03 -35.68
C GLN A 442 -14.48 -2.75 -36.44
N HIS A 443 -15.72 -2.29 -36.26
CA HIS A 443 -16.92 -2.83 -36.90
C HIS A 443 -17.48 -1.82 -37.92
N GLY A 444 -16.95 -1.82 -39.15
CA GLY A 444 -17.38 -0.90 -40.20
C GLY A 444 -17.09 0.58 -39.89
N GLU A 445 -17.70 1.50 -40.64
CA GLU A 445 -17.46 2.94 -40.43
C GLU A 445 -18.05 3.43 -39.10
N GLY A 446 -17.18 3.77 -38.15
CA GLY A 446 -17.55 4.50 -36.94
C GLY A 446 -18.04 3.68 -35.76
N LYS A 447 -17.84 2.35 -35.73
CA LYS A 447 -18.08 1.53 -34.54
C LYS A 447 -16.82 0.75 -34.17
N SER A 448 -16.53 0.62 -32.88
CA SER A 448 -15.41 -0.18 -32.39
C SER A 448 -15.75 -0.82 -31.05
N THR A 449 -15.35 -2.06 -30.87
CA THR A 449 -15.47 -2.79 -29.60
C THR A 449 -14.07 -3.07 -29.08
N SER A 450 -13.80 -2.74 -27.82
CA SER A 450 -12.52 -2.99 -27.16
C SER A 450 -12.69 -3.85 -25.92
N LEU A 451 -11.80 -4.83 -25.75
CA LEU A 451 -11.66 -5.63 -24.55
C LEU A 451 -10.32 -5.27 -23.90
N GLY A 452 -10.34 -4.92 -22.63
CA GLY A 452 -9.16 -4.53 -21.86
C GLY A 452 -9.01 -5.37 -20.60
N LEU A 453 -7.78 -5.55 -20.15
CA LEU A 453 -7.41 -6.18 -18.90
C LEU A 453 -6.35 -5.32 -18.22
N ASP A 454 -6.68 -4.82 -17.04
CA ASP A 454 -5.77 -4.03 -16.22
C ASP A 454 -5.38 -4.79 -14.97
N LEU A 455 -4.13 -4.65 -14.58
CA LEU A 455 -3.60 -5.05 -13.29
C LEU A 455 -2.98 -3.83 -12.61
N GLN A 456 -3.42 -3.53 -11.40
CA GLN A 456 -2.86 -2.45 -10.62
C GLN A 456 -2.55 -2.93 -9.20
N SER A 457 -1.34 -2.69 -8.72
CA SER A 457 -1.01 -2.88 -7.29
C SER A 457 -1.60 -1.74 -6.46
N VAL A 458 -2.40 -2.05 -5.45
CA VAL A 458 -2.96 -1.04 -4.53
C VAL A 458 -2.06 -0.86 -3.32
N ASP A 459 -1.63 -1.97 -2.74
CA ASP A 459 -0.72 -2.04 -1.59
C ASP A 459 0.42 -3.03 -1.90
N ASN A 460 1.39 -3.18 -1.00
CA ASN A 460 2.56 -4.05 -1.19
C ASN A 460 2.22 -5.54 -1.46
N ASN A 461 0.98 -5.98 -1.23
CA ASN A 461 0.56 -7.38 -1.31
C ASN A 461 -0.68 -7.67 -2.18
N ASN A 462 -1.44 -6.65 -2.61
CA ASN A 462 -2.73 -6.85 -3.28
C ASN A 462 -2.76 -6.25 -4.68
N ILE A 463 -3.24 -7.04 -5.65
CA ILE A 463 -3.38 -6.65 -7.06
C ILE A 463 -4.88 -6.63 -7.39
N ILE A 464 -5.33 -5.51 -7.94
CA ILE A 464 -6.64 -5.39 -8.57
C ILE A 464 -6.54 -5.93 -10.01
N TYR A 465 -7.43 -6.84 -10.38
CA TYR A 465 -7.60 -7.28 -11.76
C TYR A 465 -8.91 -6.71 -12.31
N THR A 466 -8.84 -5.89 -13.36
CA THR A 466 -10.02 -5.28 -13.97
C THR A 466 -10.16 -5.76 -15.42
N LEU A 467 -11.20 -6.52 -15.71
CA LEU A 467 -11.60 -6.88 -17.07
C LEU A 467 -12.60 -5.83 -17.56
N ARG A 468 -12.33 -5.20 -18.70
CA ARG A 468 -13.15 -4.15 -19.31
C ARG A 468 -13.63 -4.57 -20.69
N SER A 469 -14.87 -4.24 -21.02
CA SER A 469 -15.43 -4.35 -22.36
C SER A 469 -16.14 -3.05 -22.70
N GLU A 470 -15.64 -2.34 -23.71
CA GLU A 470 -16.17 -1.04 -24.13
C GLU A 470 -16.61 -1.11 -25.58
N THR A 471 -17.72 -0.48 -25.93
CA THR A 471 -18.20 -0.34 -27.30
C THR A 471 -18.47 1.12 -27.60
N ARG A 472 -17.77 1.64 -28.61
CA ARG A 472 -17.90 3.01 -29.10
C ARG A 472 -18.71 3.02 -30.38
N PHE A 473 -19.61 3.98 -30.47
CA PHE A 473 -20.42 4.25 -31.64
C PHE A 473 -20.27 5.71 -32.04
N ARG A 474 -20.17 6.00 -33.33
CA ARG A 474 -20.21 7.36 -33.86
C ARG A 474 -21.61 7.61 -34.42
N ASN A 475 -22.36 8.54 -33.84
CA ASN A 475 -23.72 8.84 -34.26
C ASN A 475 -23.91 10.34 -34.50
N TRP A 476 -24.54 10.70 -35.63
CA TRP A 476 -24.58 12.04 -36.23
C TRP A 476 -23.18 12.71 -36.37
N ARG A 477 -23.05 13.77 -37.16
CA ARG A 477 -21.73 14.32 -37.56
C ARG A 477 -20.82 14.81 -36.40
N ARG A 478 -21.26 14.79 -35.13
CA ARG A 478 -20.55 15.45 -33.99
C ARG A 478 -20.50 14.69 -32.65
N ASN A 479 -21.15 13.51 -32.50
CA ASN A 479 -21.22 12.78 -31.22
C ASN A 479 -20.56 11.39 -31.31
N GLU A 480 -19.86 11.00 -30.24
CA GLU A 480 -19.17 9.71 -30.11
C GLU A 480 -19.51 9.05 -28.74
N PRO A 481 -20.70 8.44 -28.59
CA PRO A 481 -21.05 7.68 -27.40
C PRO A 481 -20.23 6.39 -27.23
N LEU A 482 -19.93 6.06 -25.98
CA LEU A 482 -19.24 4.87 -25.51
C LEU A 482 -20.02 4.27 -24.34
N ALA A 483 -20.26 2.96 -24.39
CA ALA A 483 -20.79 2.19 -23.28
C ALA A 483 -19.75 1.15 -22.87
N GLY A 484 -19.51 1.00 -21.58
CA GLY A 484 -18.50 0.11 -21.01
C GLY A 484 -19.06 -0.74 -19.89
N LEU A 485 -18.70 -2.01 -19.89
CA LEU A 485 -18.87 -2.94 -18.78
C LEU A 485 -17.49 -3.23 -18.20
N SER A 486 -17.42 -3.39 -16.89
CA SER A 486 -16.21 -3.76 -16.18
C SER A 486 -16.51 -4.80 -15.11
N LEU A 487 -15.60 -5.73 -14.94
CA LEU A 487 -15.60 -6.70 -13.87
C LEU A 487 -14.26 -6.60 -13.16
N THR A 488 -14.29 -6.24 -11.89
CA THR A 488 -13.09 -6.07 -11.08
C THR A 488 -13.01 -7.13 -10.01
N LEU A 489 -11.85 -7.76 -9.88
CA LEU A 489 -11.53 -8.73 -8.85
C LEU A 489 -10.48 -8.13 -7.93
N PHE A 490 -10.78 -8.12 -6.63
CA PHE A 490 -9.86 -7.71 -5.59
C PHE A 490 -10.06 -8.59 -4.36
N ASP A 491 -8.99 -9.23 -3.90
CA ASP A 491 -8.98 -10.04 -2.67
C ASP A 491 -10.13 -11.08 -2.58
N GLY A 492 -10.45 -11.72 -3.71
CA GLY A 492 -11.53 -12.71 -3.81
C GLY A 492 -12.95 -12.13 -3.94
N GLU A 493 -13.13 -10.82 -3.76
CA GLU A 493 -14.39 -10.14 -4.03
C GLU A 493 -14.52 -9.74 -5.50
N VAL A 494 -15.76 -9.83 -6.02
CA VAL A 494 -16.10 -9.43 -7.39
C VAL A 494 -16.93 -8.16 -7.35
N ALA A 495 -16.49 -7.13 -8.08
CA ALA A 495 -17.24 -5.90 -8.31
C ALA A 495 -17.63 -5.77 -9.79
N GLY A 496 -18.88 -5.43 -10.04
CA GLY A 496 -19.39 -5.17 -11.39
C GLY A 496 -19.58 -3.67 -11.61
N GLY A 497 -19.07 -3.15 -12.72
CA GLY A 497 -19.16 -1.73 -13.05
C GLY A 497 -19.74 -1.46 -14.44
N LEU A 498 -20.50 -0.38 -14.56
CA LEU A 498 -21.05 0.14 -15.80
C LEU A 498 -20.53 1.56 -16.02
N LYS A 499 -20.15 1.88 -17.25
CA LYS A 499 -19.67 3.19 -17.68
C LYS A 499 -20.41 3.64 -18.93
N PHE A 500 -20.77 4.90 -18.97
CA PHE A 500 -21.23 5.60 -20.16
C PHE A 500 -20.39 6.86 -20.34
N GLU A 501 -19.97 7.11 -21.57
CA GLU A 501 -19.24 8.33 -21.94
C GLU A 501 -19.81 8.85 -23.26
N ASP A 502 -20.01 10.15 -23.38
CA ASP A 502 -20.35 10.79 -24.65
C ASP A 502 -19.41 11.96 -24.90
N LYS A 503 -18.81 11.96 -26.10
CA LYS A 503 -17.91 13.00 -26.58
C LYS A 503 -18.63 13.84 -27.63
N LEU A 504 -18.77 15.13 -27.32
CA LEU A 504 -19.40 16.15 -28.14
C LEU A 504 -18.34 17.09 -28.72
N THR A 505 -18.28 17.21 -30.04
CA THR A 505 -17.39 18.18 -30.71
C THR A 505 -18.19 19.41 -31.16
N LEU A 506 -17.88 20.57 -30.60
CA LEU A 506 -18.65 21.81 -30.80
C LEU A 506 -17.93 22.76 -31.79
N GLY A 507 -18.45 22.87 -33.02
CA GLY A 507 -18.00 23.82 -34.04
C GLY A 507 -16.69 23.43 -34.76
N GLU A 508 -16.18 24.34 -35.60
CA GLU A 508 -14.95 24.13 -36.42
C GLU A 508 -13.65 24.52 -35.69
N LYS A 509 -13.73 25.07 -34.47
CA LYS A 509 -12.62 25.71 -33.74
C LYS A 509 -12.12 24.91 -32.52
N GLY A 510 -12.09 23.57 -32.60
CA GLY A 510 -11.38 22.74 -31.62
C GLY A 510 -11.95 22.75 -30.19
N HIS A 511 -13.24 23.03 -30.01
CA HIS A 511 -13.92 22.86 -28.72
C HIS A 511 -14.48 21.45 -28.60
N GLN A 512 -14.13 20.76 -27.51
CA GLN A 512 -14.60 19.41 -27.22
C GLN A 512 -15.17 19.38 -25.80
N MET A 513 -16.32 18.75 -25.64
CA MET A 513 -16.91 18.44 -24.35
C MET A 513 -17.05 16.91 -24.23
N VAL A 514 -16.74 16.36 -23.07
CA VAL A 514 -16.88 14.94 -22.76
C VAL A 514 -17.64 14.82 -21.45
N VAL A 515 -18.69 14.03 -21.46
CA VAL A 515 -19.49 13.71 -20.29
C VAL A 515 -19.35 12.23 -20.04
N SER A 516 -18.91 11.83 -18.84
CA SER A 516 -18.83 10.41 -18.46
C SER A 516 -19.57 10.20 -17.14
N GLY A 517 -20.22 9.04 -17.01
CA GLY A 517 -20.92 8.61 -15.82
C GLY A 517 -20.74 7.11 -15.63
N GLY A 518 -20.66 6.65 -14.40
CA GLY A 518 -20.48 5.25 -14.10
C GLY A 518 -20.95 4.87 -12.71
N ALA A 519 -21.17 3.59 -12.51
CA ALA A 519 -21.51 3.01 -11.23
C ALA A 519 -20.81 1.66 -11.08
N ILE A 520 -20.36 1.35 -9.86
CA ILE A 520 -19.81 0.06 -9.44
C ILE A 520 -20.64 -0.47 -8.29
N VAL A 521 -20.89 -1.77 -8.31
CA VAL A 521 -21.48 -2.51 -7.20
C VAL A 521 -20.46 -3.54 -6.73
N ALA A 522 -20.05 -3.46 -5.47
CA ALA A 522 -19.17 -4.45 -4.82
C ALA A 522 -20.00 -5.56 -4.15
N GLY A 523 -19.38 -6.72 -3.89
CA GLY A 523 -20.04 -7.92 -3.34
C GLY A 523 -20.90 -7.69 -2.10
N ASN A 524 -20.56 -6.69 -1.29
CA ASN A 524 -21.29 -6.30 -0.07
C ASN A 524 -22.51 -5.38 -0.33
N ARG A 525 -22.97 -5.28 -1.59
CA ARG A 525 -24.05 -4.39 -2.07
C ARG A 525 -23.79 -2.89 -1.88
N GLU A 526 -22.55 -2.50 -1.62
CA GLU A 526 -22.15 -1.10 -1.66
C GLU A 526 -22.12 -0.62 -3.11
N ILE A 527 -22.81 0.49 -3.36
CA ILE A 527 -22.89 1.13 -4.67
C ILE A 527 -22.06 2.41 -4.62
N ALA A 528 -21.06 2.48 -5.48
CA ALA A 528 -20.32 3.70 -5.74
C ALA A 528 -20.77 4.21 -7.12
N CYS A 529 -21.29 5.44 -7.20
CA CYS A 529 -21.68 6.07 -8.45
C CYS A 529 -20.95 7.41 -8.62
N GLY A 530 -20.67 7.77 -9.86
CA GLY A 530 -19.90 8.97 -10.12
C GLY A 530 -19.98 9.43 -11.56
N GLY A 531 -19.64 10.70 -11.77
CA GLY A 531 -19.62 11.30 -13.09
C GLY A 531 -18.54 12.36 -13.21
N THR A 532 -18.10 12.55 -14.44
CA THR A 532 -17.08 13.51 -14.83
C THR A 532 -17.56 14.33 -16.02
N LEU A 533 -17.22 15.60 -16.02
CA LEU A 533 -17.47 16.52 -17.13
C LEU A 533 -16.17 17.22 -17.50
N GLU A 534 -15.68 16.98 -18.70
CA GLU A 534 -14.47 17.64 -19.23
C GLU A 534 -14.80 18.54 -20.41
N ALA A 535 -14.42 19.82 -20.34
CA ALA A 535 -14.47 20.77 -21.44
C ALA A 535 -13.05 21.14 -21.87
N THR A 536 -12.74 21.00 -23.16
CA THR A 536 -11.47 21.37 -23.78
C THR A 536 -11.69 22.46 -24.81
N GLN A 537 -10.88 23.51 -24.74
CA GLN A 537 -10.84 24.61 -25.70
C GLN A 537 -9.44 24.76 -26.26
N MET A 538 -9.33 24.81 -27.59
CA MET A 538 -8.08 25.09 -28.30
C MET A 538 -8.18 26.44 -29.03
N SER A 539 -7.67 27.51 -28.41
CA SER A 539 -7.65 28.85 -29.02
C SER A 539 -6.36 29.60 -28.67
N GLY A 540 -5.25 29.28 -29.36
CA GLY A 540 -3.90 29.80 -29.05
C GLY A 540 -3.30 29.30 -27.72
N PHE A 541 -4.16 28.83 -26.81
CA PHE A 541 -3.88 28.18 -25.54
C PHE A 541 -4.73 26.90 -25.49
N LEU A 542 -4.17 25.79 -25.01
CA LEU A 542 -4.93 24.58 -24.71
C LEU A 542 -5.44 24.70 -23.28
N SER A 543 -6.75 24.87 -23.09
CA SER A 543 -7.37 24.92 -21.77
C SER A 543 -8.35 23.76 -21.58
N LYS A 544 -8.22 23.03 -20.47
CA LYS A 544 -9.04 21.88 -20.08
C LYS A 544 -9.64 22.16 -18.70
N LEU A 545 -10.96 22.11 -18.58
CA LEU A 545 -11.71 22.20 -17.34
C LEU A 545 -12.42 20.86 -17.10
N GLY A 546 -12.11 20.20 -15.99
CA GLY A 546 -12.74 18.96 -15.55
C GLY A 546 -13.50 19.18 -14.24
N LEU A 547 -14.73 18.69 -14.16
CA LEU A 547 -15.54 18.58 -12.95
C LEU A 547 -15.77 17.09 -12.66
N CYS A 548 -15.69 16.66 -11.40
CA CYS A 548 -16.02 15.31 -11.00
C CYS A 548 -16.91 15.29 -9.74
N ALA A 549 -17.83 14.35 -9.69
CA ALA A 549 -18.64 14.05 -8.51
C ALA A 549 -18.70 12.54 -8.32
N LEU A 550 -18.39 12.07 -7.11
CA LEU A 550 -18.31 10.66 -6.72
C LEU A 550 -19.11 10.48 -5.42
N SER A 551 -19.98 9.47 -5.36
CA SER A 551 -20.83 9.15 -4.21
C SER A 551 -20.70 7.67 -3.87
N CYS A 552 -20.31 7.35 -2.64
CA CYS A 552 -20.22 5.97 -2.15
C CYS A 552 -20.72 5.89 -0.71
N GLY A 553 -21.64 4.97 -0.39
CA GLY A 553 -22.08 4.73 0.99
C GLY A 553 -22.71 5.94 1.70
N GLY A 554 -23.15 6.97 0.97
CA GLY A 554 -23.67 8.24 1.54
C GLY A 554 -22.67 9.40 1.56
N ASP A 555 -21.38 9.14 1.30
CA ASP A 555 -20.33 10.16 1.24
C ASP A 555 -20.13 10.69 -0.19
N LEU A 556 -20.26 12.02 -0.34
CA LEU A 556 -20.11 12.73 -1.62
C LEU A 556 -18.75 13.46 -1.70
N ALA A 557 -17.93 13.10 -2.69
CA ALA A 557 -16.71 13.80 -3.06
C ALA A 557 -16.89 14.57 -4.38
N VAL A 558 -16.55 15.86 -4.40
CA VAL A 558 -16.66 16.73 -5.58
C VAL A 558 -15.32 17.41 -5.82
N GLY A 559 -14.85 17.39 -7.07
CA GLY A 559 -13.58 17.97 -7.47
C GLY A 559 -13.69 18.80 -8.74
N CYS A 560 -12.78 19.76 -8.87
CA CYS A 560 -12.58 20.58 -10.06
C CYS A 560 -11.10 20.59 -10.41
N ASN A 561 -10.79 20.46 -11.70
CA ASN A 561 -9.43 20.50 -12.22
C ASN A 561 -9.37 21.38 -13.46
N LEU A 562 -8.52 22.39 -13.44
CA LEU A 562 -8.27 23.30 -14.54
C LEU A 562 -6.81 23.17 -14.96
N VAL A 563 -6.57 22.82 -16.22
CA VAL A 563 -5.23 22.76 -16.83
C VAL A 563 -5.21 23.72 -18.01
N SER A 564 -4.27 24.67 -18.00
CA SER A 564 -4.00 25.54 -19.14
C SER A 564 -2.55 25.39 -19.58
N GLN A 565 -2.34 25.24 -20.88
CA GLN A 565 -1.04 25.07 -21.51
C GLN A 565 -0.90 26.09 -22.66
N PHE A 566 0.15 26.90 -22.57
CA PHE A 566 0.55 27.85 -23.60
C PHE A 566 1.82 27.40 -24.29
N ILE A 567 1.77 27.34 -25.63
CA ILE A 567 2.91 27.09 -26.49
C ILE A 567 2.89 28.23 -27.54
N PRO A 568 3.67 29.31 -27.36
CA PRO A 568 3.79 30.37 -28.34
C PRO A 568 4.43 29.83 -29.63
N VAL A 569 3.85 30.21 -30.76
CA VAL A 569 4.39 29.88 -32.09
C VAL A 569 5.70 30.66 -32.28
N GLY A 570 6.83 29.96 -32.33
CA GLY A 570 8.14 30.51 -32.70
C GLY A 570 9.17 30.66 -31.58
N TRP A 571 8.78 30.53 -30.31
CA TRP A 571 9.71 30.53 -29.17
C TRP A 571 9.61 29.23 -28.39
N ASN A 572 10.75 28.57 -28.16
CA ASN A 572 10.88 27.35 -27.35
C ASN A 572 10.66 27.64 -25.85
N SER A 573 9.49 28.17 -25.50
CA SER A 573 9.05 28.38 -24.12
C SER A 573 7.64 27.83 -23.95
N THR A 574 7.39 27.04 -22.92
CA THR A 574 6.05 26.52 -22.60
C THR A 574 5.65 26.94 -21.20
N LEU A 575 4.40 27.39 -21.04
CA LEU A 575 3.82 27.71 -19.74
C LEU A 575 2.66 26.75 -19.49
N ASN A 576 2.76 25.95 -18.43
CA ASN A 576 1.71 25.06 -17.99
C ASN A 576 1.21 25.54 -16.62
N SER A 577 -0.08 25.75 -16.47
CA SER A 577 -0.71 26.02 -15.18
C SER A 577 -1.75 24.95 -14.89
N ARG A 578 -1.75 24.38 -13.68
CA ARG A 578 -2.76 23.44 -13.19
C ARG A 578 -3.30 23.92 -11.86
N VAL A 579 -4.61 23.93 -11.73
CA VAL A 579 -5.34 24.24 -10.51
C VAL A 579 -6.31 23.10 -10.24
N SER A 580 -6.19 22.42 -9.11
CA SER A 580 -7.11 21.38 -8.67
C SER A 580 -7.64 21.70 -7.29
N VAL A 581 -8.93 21.48 -7.07
CA VAL A 581 -9.62 21.75 -5.81
C VAL A 581 -10.65 20.65 -5.56
N ASN A 582 -10.82 20.21 -4.32
CA ASN A 582 -11.91 19.33 -3.93
C ASN A 582 -12.61 19.76 -2.63
N ASN A 583 -13.81 19.22 -2.42
CA ASN A 583 -14.65 19.48 -1.25
C ASN A 583 -14.12 18.84 0.05
N LYS A 584 -13.06 18.02 -0.02
CA LYS A 584 -12.36 17.44 1.14
C LYS A 584 -11.19 18.31 1.64
N GLY A 585 -11.10 19.57 1.18
CA GLY A 585 -10.17 20.56 1.71
C GLY A 585 -8.75 20.49 1.13
N SER A 586 -8.50 19.65 0.11
CA SER A 586 -7.22 19.62 -0.60
C SER A 586 -7.31 20.42 -1.90
N GLY A 587 -6.33 21.28 -2.13
CA GLY A 587 -6.21 22.07 -3.35
C GLY A 587 -4.75 22.20 -3.75
N GLN A 588 -4.44 22.00 -5.02
CA GLN A 588 -3.10 22.10 -5.57
C GLN A 588 -3.09 23.13 -6.70
N VAL A 589 -2.20 24.11 -6.60
CA VAL A 589 -1.89 25.05 -7.68
C VAL A 589 -0.45 24.81 -8.10
N SER A 590 -0.22 24.54 -9.37
CA SER A 590 1.12 24.37 -9.93
C SER A 590 1.26 25.18 -11.22
N VAL A 591 2.39 25.87 -11.34
CA VAL A 591 2.74 26.64 -12.54
C VAL A 591 4.15 26.21 -12.95
N HIS A 592 4.27 25.65 -14.13
CA HIS A 592 5.51 25.16 -14.70
C HIS A 592 5.84 25.97 -15.94
N PHE A 593 6.95 26.69 -15.91
CA PHE A 593 7.48 27.43 -17.04
C PHE A 593 8.75 26.74 -17.54
N LYS A 594 8.80 26.37 -18.81
CA LYS A 594 10.01 25.85 -19.47
C LYS A 594 10.43 26.86 -20.53
N SER A 595 11.70 27.25 -20.59
CA SER A 595 12.25 28.10 -21.66
C SER A 595 13.64 27.61 -22.06
N SER A 596 13.96 27.66 -23.35
CA SER A 596 15.28 27.27 -23.88
C SER A 596 16.31 28.41 -23.92
N GLN A 597 15.92 29.65 -23.62
CA GLN A 597 16.84 30.79 -23.54
C GLN A 597 16.99 31.21 -22.07
N PHE A 598 18.20 31.66 -21.69
CA PHE A 598 18.66 32.02 -20.35
C PHE A 598 17.87 33.18 -19.67
N VAL A 599 16.56 33.02 -19.48
CA VAL A 599 15.69 33.94 -18.74
C VAL A 599 14.87 33.27 -17.60
N PRO A 600 15.26 32.15 -16.95
CA PRO A 600 14.50 31.66 -15.80
C PRO A 600 14.62 32.58 -14.57
N ILE A 601 15.78 33.24 -14.36
CA ILE A 601 16.03 34.04 -13.14
C ILE A 601 15.17 35.31 -13.11
N VAL A 602 15.06 36.04 -14.22
CA VAL A 602 14.31 37.31 -14.27
C VAL A 602 12.79 37.08 -14.13
N VAL A 603 12.26 35.99 -14.69
CA VAL A 603 10.84 35.64 -14.57
C VAL A 603 10.50 35.15 -13.15
N LEU A 604 11.38 34.38 -12.50
CA LEU A 604 11.16 33.94 -11.11
C LEU A 604 11.07 35.15 -10.16
N PHE A 605 11.95 36.15 -10.32
CA PHE A 605 11.93 37.37 -9.51
C PHE A 605 10.73 38.29 -9.83
N ALA A 606 10.15 38.23 -11.03
CA ALA A 606 8.96 39.00 -11.39
C ALA A 606 7.64 38.33 -10.96
N VAL A 607 7.59 36.99 -10.97
CA VAL A 607 6.38 36.21 -10.64
C VAL A 607 6.25 35.98 -9.13
N PHE A 608 7.36 35.83 -8.40
CA PHE A 608 7.35 35.60 -6.95
C PHE A 608 6.61 36.69 -6.13
N PRO A 609 6.77 38.00 -6.42
CA PRO A 609 5.99 39.05 -5.76
C PRO A 609 4.49 38.96 -6.09
N LEU A 610 4.14 38.55 -7.31
CA LEU A 610 2.75 38.43 -7.75
C LEU A 610 2.04 37.26 -7.06
N VAL A 611 2.71 36.12 -6.96
CA VAL A 611 2.24 34.92 -6.25
C VAL A 611 2.12 35.21 -4.75
N ARG A 612 3.09 35.91 -4.15
CA ARG A 612 3.02 36.35 -2.74
C ARG A 612 1.83 37.28 -2.50
N LYS A 613 1.53 38.20 -3.43
CA LYS A 613 0.40 39.14 -3.35
C LYS A 613 -0.96 38.45 -3.55
N LEU A 614 -1.01 37.36 -4.32
CA LEU A 614 -2.18 36.49 -4.49
C LEU A 614 -2.43 35.65 -3.24
N LEU A 615 -1.38 35.04 -2.67
CA LEU A 615 -1.46 34.28 -1.42
C LEU A 615 -1.87 35.15 -0.23
N SER A 616 -1.40 36.41 -0.15
CA SER A 616 -1.85 37.35 0.89
C SER A 616 -3.32 37.74 0.75
N ARG A 617 -3.89 37.75 -0.46
CA ARG A 617 -5.33 37.99 -0.68
C ARG A 617 -6.18 36.78 -0.26
N PHE A 618 -5.67 35.56 -0.43
CA PHE A 618 -6.34 34.35 0.05
C PHE A 618 -6.33 34.24 1.59
N GLN A 619 -5.27 34.68 2.26
CA GLN A 619 -5.27 34.77 3.74
C GLN A 619 -6.29 35.80 4.26
N TYR A 620 -6.51 36.91 3.55
CA TYR A 620 -7.53 37.90 3.93
C TYR A 620 -8.97 37.38 3.82
N MET A 621 -9.27 36.44 2.90
CA MET A 621 -10.59 35.81 2.80
C MET A 621 -10.85 34.72 3.85
N LYS A 622 -9.81 34.23 4.56
CA LYS A 622 -9.98 33.32 5.70
C LYS A 622 -10.20 34.04 7.04
N ILE A 623 -10.08 35.37 7.09
CA ILE A 623 -10.32 36.18 8.28
C ILE A 623 -11.71 36.85 8.24
N ILE A 624 -12.41 36.77 7.10
CA ILE A 624 -13.80 37.21 6.95
C ILE A 624 -14.61 36.01 6.44
N ASN A 625 -14.90 35.08 7.34
CA ASN A 625 -16.09 34.22 7.38
C ASN A 625 -16.11 33.43 8.68
#